data_AF-A0A535Q827-F1
#
_entry.id   AF-A0A535Q827-F1
#
_cell.length_a   1.000
_cell.length_b   1.000
_cell.length_c   1.000
_cell.angle_alpha   90.00
_cell.angle_beta   90.00
_cell.angle_gamma   90.00
#
_symmetry.space_group_name_H-M   'P 1'
#
loop_
_entity.id
_entity.type
_entity.pdbx_description
1 polymer ?
#
loop_
_entity_poly.entity_id
_entity_poly.type
_entity_poly.pdbx_seq_one_letter_code
_entity_poly.pdbx_strand_id
1 'polypeptide(L)'
;MDAITLLKNDHRQVEKLFKEIEKGDGNREKLFKELKDELDVHAQIEEQLFYPAVRDAKQTHEIVLESFEEHKQVKMVLMDLEKADKNTEHWLAGRASGWKR
;
A
#
# COMPACT_ATOMS: atom_id res chain seq x y z
N MET A 1 20.26 -7.13 7.43
CA MET A 1 19.24 -6.20 6.89
C MET A 1 18.51 -5.62 8.08
N ASP A 2 18.49 -4.29 8.22
CA ASP A 2 17.78 -3.60 9.30
C ASP A 2 16.32 -3.31 8.92
N ALA A 3 15.51 -2.90 9.90
CA ALA A 3 14.08 -2.65 9.73
C ALA A 3 13.77 -1.52 8.72
N ILE A 4 14.60 -0.48 8.66
CA ILE A 4 14.40 0.61 7.70
C ILE A 4 14.71 0.13 6.28
N THR A 5 15.75 -0.69 6.12
CA THR A 5 16.06 -1.31 4.84
C THR A 5 14.93 -2.26 4.39
N LEU A 6 14.30 -3.00 5.30
CA LEU A 6 13.10 -3.81 5.01
C LEU A 6 11.96 -2.96 4.46
N LEU A 7 11.51 -1.96 5.20
CA LEU A 7 10.38 -1.11 4.80
C LEU A 7 10.62 -0.41 3.46
N LYS A 8 11.86 0.06 3.21
CA LYS A 8 12.23 0.65 1.92
C LYS A 8 12.21 -0.35 0.77
N ASN A 9 12.50 -1.63 1.02
CA ASN A 9 12.41 -2.67 0.00
C ASN A 9 10.95 -2.97 -0.31
N ASP A 10 10.09 -3.06 0.70
CA ASP A 10 8.64 -3.24 0.54
C ASP A 10 8.05 -2.11 -0.33
N HIS A 11 8.40 -0.84 -0.06
CA HIS A 11 7.98 0.30 -0.88
C HIS A 11 8.34 0.13 -2.35
N ARG A 12 9.57 -0.34 -2.65
CA ARG A 12 10.01 -0.56 -4.03
C ARG A 12 9.26 -1.72 -4.70
N GLN A 13 8.93 -2.76 -3.94
CA GLN A 13 8.16 -3.89 -4.44
C GLN A 13 6.73 -3.47 -4.77
N VAL A 14 6.07 -2.73 -3.86
CA VAL A 14 4.74 -2.14 -4.08
C VAL A 14 4.74 -1.23 -5.31
N GLU A 15 5.71 -0.32 -5.44
CA GLU A 15 5.82 0.58 -6.60
C GLU A 15 5.99 -0.21 -7.91
N LYS A 16 6.78 -1.28 -7.89
CA LYS A 16 6.97 -2.16 -9.05
C LYS A 16 5.66 -2.84 -9.45
N LEU A 17 4.94 -3.42 -8.50
CA LEU A 17 3.67 -4.10 -8.74
C LEU A 17 2.62 -3.13 -9.31
N PHE A 18 2.54 -1.90 -8.80
CA PHE A 18 1.69 -0.87 -9.37
C PHE A 18 2.01 -0.60 -10.84
N LYS A 19 3.29 -0.43 -11.19
CA LYS A 19 3.73 -0.21 -12.57
C LYS A 19 3.40 -1.38 -13.50
N GLU A 20 3.55 -2.62 -13.03
CA GLU A 20 3.20 -3.83 -13.80
C GLU A 20 1.69 -3.89 -14.07
N ILE A 21 0.87 -3.59 -13.05
CA ILE A 21 -0.59 -3.50 -13.19
C ILE A 21 -0.98 -2.39 -14.19
N GLU A 22 -0.33 -1.22 -14.12
CA GLU A 22 -0.60 -0.08 -15.01
C GLU A 22 -0.29 -0.37 -16.47
N LYS A 23 0.83 -1.05 -16.74
CA LYS A 23 1.21 -1.43 -18.10
C LYS A 23 0.32 -2.54 -18.67
N GLY A 24 -0.43 -3.24 -17.82
CA GLY A 24 -1.14 -4.46 -18.19
C GLY A 24 -0.18 -5.63 -18.45
N ASP A 25 1.02 -5.58 -17.86
CA ASP A 25 2.04 -6.60 -18.04
C ASP A 25 1.68 -7.82 -17.18
N GLY A 26 0.91 -8.75 -17.72
CA GLY A 26 0.58 -10.03 -17.08
C GLY A 26 -0.84 -10.12 -16.53
N ASN A 27 -1.06 -11.05 -15.60
CA ASN A 27 -2.39 -11.33 -15.07
C ASN A 27 -2.73 -10.35 -13.93
N ARG A 28 -3.62 -9.39 -14.19
CA ARG A 28 -4.04 -8.36 -13.23
C ARG A 28 -4.62 -8.92 -11.94
N GLU A 29 -5.32 -10.05 -11.97
CA GLU A 29 -5.82 -10.71 -10.74
C GLU A 29 -4.65 -11.19 -9.86
N LYS A 30 -3.65 -11.83 -10.48
CA LYS A 30 -2.47 -12.29 -9.76
C LYS A 30 -1.66 -11.12 -9.19
N LEU A 31 -1.41 -10.10 -10.01
CA LEU A 31 -0.63 -8.93 -9.61
C LEU A 31 -1.33 -8.13 -8.51
N PHE A 32 -2.66 -7.96 -8.60
CA PHE A 32 -3.41 -7.29 -7.55
C PHE A 32 -3.38 -8.08 -6.24
N LYS A 33 -3.51 -9.42 -6.32
CA LYS A 33 -3.39 -10.27 -5.13
C LYS A 33 -2.02 -10.09 -4.46
N GLU A 34 -0.95 -10.12 -5.25
CA GLU A 34 0.41 -9.91 -4.75
C GLU A 34 0.57 -8.52 -4.14
N LEU A 35 0.09 -7.47 -4.81
CA LEU A 35 0.09 -6.10 -4.30
C LEU A 35 -0.63 -5.98 -2.95
N LYS A 36 -1.82 -6.58 -2.84
CA LYS A 36 -2.61 -6.57 -1.61
C LYS A 36 -1.88 -7.29 -0.47
N ASP A 37 -1.32 -8.47 -0.73
CA ASP A 37 -0.58 -9.23 0.27
C ASP A 37 0.66 -8.47 0.77
N GLU A 38 1.42 -7.83 -0.13
CA GLU A 38 2.59 -7.00 0.21
C GLU A 38 2.19 -5.77 1.05
N LEU A 39 1.12 -5.07 0.67
CA LEU A 39 0.61 -3.92 1.43
C LEU A 39 0.07 -4.32 2.81
N ASP A 40 -0.61 -5.48 2.92
CA ASP A 40 -1.11 -5.99 4.19
C ASP A 40 0.05 -6.30 5.15
N VAL A 41 1.10 -6.98 4.67
CA VAL A 41 2.30 -7.29 5.48
C VAL A 41 3.05 -6.01 5.87
N HIS A 42 3.26 -5.11 4.91
CA HIS A 42 3.94 -3.83 5.16
C HIS A 42 3.22 -3.01 6.24
N ALA A 43 1.90 -2.82 6.09
CA ALA A 43 1.09 -2.11 7.07
C ALA A 43 1.13 -2.77 8.45
N GLN A 44 1.11 -4.10 8.53
CA GLN A 44 1.23 -4.81 9.80
C GLN A 44 2.57 -4.55 10.49
N ILE A 45 3.68 -4.57 9.76
CA ILE A 45 5.01 -4.28 10.31
C ILE A 45 5.05 -2.84 10.84
N GLU A 46 4.53 -1.90 10.06
CA GLU A 46 4.52 -0.49 10.46
C GLU A 46 3.65 -0.25 11.70
N GLU A 47 2.40 -0.72 11.67
CA GLU A 47 1.42 -0.49 12.73
C GLU A 47 1.77 -1.20 14.05
N GLN A 48 2.38 -2.38 13.99
CA GLN A 48 2.66 -3.19 15.17
C GLN A 48 4.07 -2.97 15.74
N LEU A 49 5.05 -2.58 14.91
CA LEU A 49 6.45 -2.51 15.32
C LEU A 49 7.04 -1.11 15.13
N PHE A 50 6.91 -0.53 13.93
CA PHE A 50 7.59 0.73 13.61
C PHE A 50 6.93 1.93 14.29
N TYR A 51 5.63 2.15 14.08
CA TYR A 51 4.89 3.27 14.65
C TYR A 51 4.97 3.30 16.17
N PRO A 52 4.79 2.19 16.92
CA PRO A 52 4.98 2.19 18.36
C PRO A 52 6.37 2.63 18.81
N ALA A 53 7.42 2.33 18.03
CA ALA A 53 8.79 2.69 18.36
C ALA A 53 9.11 4.17 18.12
N VAL A 54 8.35 4.86 17.24
CA VAL A 54 8.64 6.24 16.84
C VAL A 54 7.57 7.24 17.27
N ARG A 55 6.36 6.82 17.68
CA ARG A 55 5.23 7.74 17.96
C ARG A 55 5.40 8.67 19.16
N ASP A 56 6.29 8.33 20.10
CA ASP A 56 6.47 9.09 21.35
C ASP A 56 7.39 10.31 21.15
N ALA A 57 8.12 10.39 20.03
CA ALA A 57 8.90 11.56 19.68
C ALA A 57 8.00 12.67 19.10
N LYS A 58 8.17 13.90 19.59
CA LYS A 58 7.35 15.05 19.20
C LYS A 58 7.34 15.29 17.68
N GLN A 59 8.46 15.01 17.01
CA GLN A 59 8.65 15.22 15.57
C GLN A 59 7.87 14.23 14.69
N THR A 60 7.48 13.08 15.24
CA THR A 60 6.87 11.96 14.51
C THR A 60 5.45 11.65 14.98
N HIS A 61 5.03 12.18 16.14
CA HIS A 61 3.71 11.91 16.71
C HIS A 61 2.55 12.19 15.73
N GLU A 62 2.49 13.40 15.18
CA GLU A 62 1.43 13.78 14.23
C GLU A 62 1.50 12.96 12.94
N ILE A 63 2.71 12.74 12.41
CA ILE A 63 2.94 11.94 11.20
C ILE A 63 2.42 10.52 11.39
N VAL A 64 2.73 9.88 12.52
CA VAL A 64 2.25 8.51 12.80
C VAL A 64 0.72 8.45 12.86
N LEU A 65 0.06 9.44 13.47
CA LEU A 65 -1.40 9.49 13.53
C LEU A 65 -2.02 9.65 12.13
N GLU A 66 -1.43 10.49 11.29
CA GLU A 66 -1.84 10.65 9.90
C GLU A 66 -1.65 9.35 9.11
N SER A 67 -0.50 8.68 9.25
CA SER A 67 -0.22 7.42 8.56
C SER A 67 -1.21 6.31 8.91
N PHE A 68 -1.71 6.23 10.14
CA PHE A 68 -2.79 5.28 10.49
C PHE A 68 -4.10 5.55 9.73
N GLU A 69 -4.46 6.83 9.54
CA GLU A 69 -5.66 7.20 8.78
C GLU A 69 -5.46 6.94 7.28
N GLU A 70 -4.28 7.23 6.74
CA GLU A 70 -3.92 6.88 5.36
C GLU A 70 -3.95 5.36 5.13
N HIS A 71 -3.41 4.56 6.04
CA HIS A 71 -3.49 3.09 5.97
C HIS A 71 -4.93 2.58 5.93
N LYS A 72 -5.81 3.18 6.74
CA LYS A 72 -7.24 2.85 6.73
C LYS A 72 -7.86 3.17 5.37
N GLN A 73 -7.53 4.31 4.78
CA GLN A 73 -8.00 4.70 3.45
C GLN A 73 -7.50 3.73 2.36
N VAL A 74 -6.22 3.36 2.40
CA VAL A 74 -5.64 2.37 1.48
C VAL A 74 -6.36 1.02 1.61
N LYS A 75 -6.59 0.53 2.83
CA LYS A 75 -7.32 -0.73 3.07
C LYS A 75 -8.74 -0.69 2.50
N MET A 76 -9.46 0.42 2.65
CA MET A 76 -10.80 0.58 2.05
C MET A 76 -10.75 0.52 0.52
N VAL A 77 -9.81 1.24 -0.11
CA VAL A 77 -9.64 1.21 -1.56
C VAL A 77 -9.28 -0.19 -2.06
N LEU A 78 -8.40 -0.92 -1.36
CA LEU A 78 -8.06 -2.30 -1.71
C LEU A 78 -9.29 -3.22 -1.64
N MET A 79 -10.15 -3.08 -0.62
CA MET A 79 -11.39 -3.86 -0.53
C MET A 79 -12.36 -3.58 -1.68
N ASP A 80 -12.45 -2.35 -2.14
CA ASP A 80 -13.30 -1.98 -3.28
C ASP A 80 -12.73 -2.51 -4.60
N LEU A 81 -11.41 -2.39 -4.80
CA LEU A 81 -10.71 -2.93 -5.97
C LEU A 81 -10.74 -4.46 -6.02
N GLU A 82 -10.76 -5.13 -4.87
CA GLU A 82 -10.82 -6.60 -4.79
C GLU A 82 -12.14 -7.14 -5.35
N LYS A 83 -13.25 -6.45 -5.08
CA LYS A 83 -14.62 -6.81 -5.52
C LYS A 83 -14.91 -6.46 -6.98
N ALA A 84 -14.15 -5.54 -7.55
CA ALA A 84 -14.35 -5.08 -8.92
C ALA A 84 -13.64 -6.00 -9.94
N ASP A 85 -14.15 -6.00 -11.18
CA ASP A 85 -13.55 -6.75 -12.28
C ASP A 85 -12.27 -6.06 -12.78
N LYS A 86 -11.13 -6.69 -12.48
CA LYS A 86 -9.78 -6.16 -12.69
C LYS A 86 -9.38 -6.12 -14.16
N ASN A 87 -10.14 -6.80 -15.03
CA ASN A 87 -9.90 -6.81 -16.46
C ASN A 87 -10.54 -5.62 -17.18
N THR A 88 -11.30 -4.78 -16.46
CA THR A 88 -11.94 -3.59 -17.03
C THR A 88 -11.01 -2.37 -17.01
N GLU A 89 -11.15 -1.49 -18.00
CA GLU A 89 -10.45 -0.20 -18.03
C GLU A 89 -10.91 0.74 -16.90
N HIS A 90 -12.16 0.59 -16.45
CA HIS A 90 -12.69 1.34 -15.30
C HIS A 90 -11.92 1.01 -14.01
N TRP A 91 -11.58 -0.26 -13.79
CA TRP A 91 -10.78 -0.68 -12.65
C TRP A 91 -9.38 -0.04 -12.66
N LEU A 92 -8.75 0.09 -13.83
CA LEU A 92 -7.47 0.80 -13.95
C LEU A 92 -7.59 2.29 -13.60
N ALA A 93 -8.69 2.93 -14.00
CA ALA A 93 -8.95 4.36 -13.77
C ALA A 93 -9.32 4.70 -12.31
N GLY A 94 -9.99 3.79 -11.60
CA GLY A 94 -10.39 3.95 -10.19
C GLY A 94 -9.23 4.11 -9.19
N ARG A 95 -7.98 3.89 -9.64
CA ARG A 95 -6.76 3.99 -8.83
C ARG A 95 -6.19 5.41 -8.75
N ALA A 96 -6.45 6.27 -9.74
CA ALA A 96 -5.71 7.53 -9.95
C ALA A 96 -6.14 8.70 -9.05
N SER A 97 -7.29 8.59 -8.38
CA SER A 97 -7.88 9.68 -7.59
C SER A 97 -7.49 9.68 -6.11
N GLY A 98 -6.95 8.57 -5.58
CA GLY A 98 -6.63 8.43 -4.15
C GLY A 98 -5.17 8.65 -3.75
N TRP A 99 -4.23 8.52 -4.69
CA TRP A 99 -2.78 8.39 -4.40
C TRP A 99 -1.92 9.60 -4.82
N LYS A 100 -2.57 10.69 -5.28
CA LYS A 100 -1.89 11.89 -5.81
C LYS A 100 -1.71 13.03 -4.81
N ARG A 101 -1.97 12.79 -3.52
CA ARG A 101 -1.66 13.73 -2.45
C ARG A 101 -0.48 13.21 -1.66
#